data_AF-A0A3M1H8C0-F1
#
_entry.id   AF-A0A3M1H8C0-F1
#
_cell.length_a   1.000
_cell.length_b   1.000
_cell.length_c   1.000
_cell.angle_alpha   90.00
_cell.angle_beta   90.00
_cell.angle_gamma   90.00
#
_symmetry.space_group_name_H-M   'P 1'
#
loop_
_entity.id
_entity.type
_entity.pdbx_description
1 polymer ?
#
loop_
_entity_poly.entity_id
_entity_poly.type
_entity_poly.pdbx_seq_one_letter_code
_entity_poly.pdbx_strand_id
1 'polypeptide(L)'
;MKREYFFYLSILIGPVFILITALAPVLVPKLRSRRGPCCGGKYTSYPTLPSTDSELQDQNKNGIPDDYEMGLAKKFNPSMAFYGKNIWPVDHRYLWAKGGSLKRRVYLKKGNYWIFQRVETLLSASKLESQPWNHYPDKEKKNGNLYQYKYYIDGPGENLGSLKKEMTWEREFIRLQGGVLENPTKCRFPPAQYAHFFWQDKQHLLIQYWFYYPYNKFINNHEGDWEHVNIVLKIEREKEDCFNPQKPYQKPVEFQYFFHQHYLKLKNPILIGDKKGGVHPLVFVGGQGSLWIPKIRIGNGYWSFSPIVWEKWEGEYSGASYPFPGRIDGSGGKGRFRKDERIPRISRWIHANDFQIILLPEPENLDYKKHPELSWLQLDFYSGNWTSPPNHFILSIAASNIAPLQPARKTTWNNRIPKALWNRYKKSDFQKPSLPKGWKVLSWGIFKN
;
A
#
# COMPACT_ATOMS: atom_id res chain seq x y z
N MET A 1 23.43 56.66 18.71
CA MET A 1 23.11 56.98 17.30
C MET A 1 23.63 55.86 16.40
N LYS A 2 22.78 54.90 16.02
CA LYS A 2 23.14 53.80 15.09
C LYS A 2 22.57 54.16 13.72
N ARG A 3 23.40 54.20 12.68
CA ARG A 3 23.02 54.44 11.29
C ARG A 3 22.69 53.11 10.63
N GLU A 4 21.46 53.00 10.13
CA GLU A 4 21.00 51.94 9.23
C GLU A 4 21.42 52.27 7.79
N TYR A 5 21.91 51.28 7.06
CA TYR A 5 22.06 51.34 5.60
C TYR A 5 21.10 50.31 4.99
N PHE A 6 20.02 50.80 4.38
CA PHE A 6 19.20 50.04 3.44
C PHE A 6 19.54 50.51 2.03
N PHE A 7 20.16 49.64 1.23
CA PHE A 7 20.25 49.80 -0.22
C PHE A 7 19.08 49.06 -0.86
N TYR A 8 18.12 49.81 -1.41
CA TYR A 8 17.12 49.30 -2.35
C TYR A 8 17.74 49.29 -3.75
N LEU A 9 17.96 48.10 -4.31
CA LEU A 9 18.30 47.94 -5.73
C LEU A 9 16.99 47.64 -6.49
N SER A 10 16.45 48.68 -7.11
CA SER A 10 15.28 48.59 -7.99
C SER A 10 15.72 48.12 -9.39
N ILE A 11 15.68 46.82 -9.65
CA ILE A 11 15.80 46.31 -11.03
C ILE A 11 14.41 46.38 -11.66
N LEU A 12 14.24 47.33 -12.58
CA LEU A 12 13.13 47.42 -13.52
C LEU A 12 13.20 46.22 -14.49
N ILE A 13 12.42 45.17 -14.21
CA ILE A 13 12.06 44.15 -15.19
C ILE A 13 10.69 44.55 -15.75
N GLY A 14 10.66 44.96 -17.01
CA GLY A 14 9.42 45.24 -17.73
C GLY A 14 8.53 44.00 -17.85
N PRO A 15 7.22 44.17 -18.07
CA PRO A 15 6.27 43.07 -18.09
C PRO A 15 6.43 42.26 -19.38
N VAL A 16 7.23 41.20 -19.34
CA VAL A 16 7.12 40.12 -20.31
C VAL A 16 5.84 39.37 -19.98
N PHE A 17 4.74 39.79 -20.61
CA PHE A 17 3.51 39.02 -20.73
C PHE A 17 3.83 37.73 -21.51
N ILE A 18 4.32 36.70 -20.81
CA ILE A 18 4.19 35.33 -21.30
C ILE A 18 2.74 34.96 -21.08
N LEU A 19 2.00 35.00 -22.18
CA LEU A 19 0.68 34.45 -22.33
C LEU A 19 0.75 32.93 -22.07
N ILE A 20 0.69 32.51 -20.80
CA ILE A 20 0.32 31.14 -20.43
C ILE A 20 -1.20 31.05 -20.64
N THR A 21 -1.60 30.98 -21.91
CA THR A 21 -2.97 30.70 -22.29
C THR A 21 -3.30 29.27 -21.84
N ALA A 22 -4.20 29.17 -20.87
CA ALA A 22 -5.02 28.01 -20.57
C ALA A 22 -4.31 26.70 -20.17
N LEU A 23 -3.51 26.74 -19.11
CA LEU A 23 -3.73 25.74 -18.06
C LEU A 23 -4.75 26.34 -17.12
N ALA A 24 -6.03 26.12 -17.42
CA ALA A 24 -7.11 26.37 -16.49
C ALA A 24 -6.70 25.85 -15.11
N PRO A 25 -7.07 26.50 -13.99
CA PRO A 25 -7.02 25.81 -12.72
C PRO A 25 -7.83 24.54 -12.96
N VAL A 26 -7.15 23.39 -13.01
CA VAL A 26 -7.80 22.12 -12.77
C VAL A 26 -8.40 22.36 -11.41
N LEU A 27 -9.70 22.68 -11.42
CA LEU A 27 -10.58 22.55 -10.28
C LEU A 27 -10.21 21.19 -9.76
N VAL A 28 -9.38 21.16 -8.72
CA VAL A 28 -9.21 19.98 -7.89
C VAL A 28 -10.65 19.64 -7.62
N PRO A 29 -11.18 18.51 -8.13
CA PRO A 29 -12.55 18.18 -7.87
C PRO A 29 -12.65 18.31 -6.36
N LYS A 30 -13.64 19.06 -5.86
CA LYS A 30 -14.04 18.91 -4.47
C LYS A 30 -14.29 17.42 -4.34
N LEU A 31 -13.27 16.67 -3.92
CA LEU A 31 -13.39 15.40 -3.27
C LEU A 31 -14.08 15.81 -1.99
N ARG A 32 -15.41 16.02 -2.09
CA ARG A 32 -16.33 15.68 -1.04
C ARG A 32 -16.01 14.22 -0.81
N SER A 33 -15.02 13.95 0.04
CA SER A 33 -15.06 12.76 0.84
C SER A 33 -16.38 12.92 1.58
N ARG A 34 -17.44 12.34 1.04
CA ARG A 34 -18.56 11.88 1.85
C ARG A 34 -17.94 10.78 2.73
N ARG A 35 -17.11 11.21 3.70
CA ARG A 35 -16.95 10.54 4.96
C ARG A 35 -18.30 10.80 5.62
N GLY A 36 -19.27 9.93 5.29
CA GLY A 36 -20.30 9.67 6.26
C GLY A 36 -19.63 9.21 7.55
N PRO A 37 -20.36 9.12 8.67
CA PRO A 37 -19.93 8.22 9.74
C PRO A 37 -19.52 6.90 9.07
N CYS A 38 -18.57 6.17 9.65
CA CYS A 38 -18.52 4.73 9.42
C CYS A 38 -19.86 4.20 9.97
N CYS A 39 -20.93 4.38 9.21
CA CYS A 39 -22.21 3.80 9.48
C CYS A 39 -21.93 2.32 9.30
N GLY A 40 -22.08 1.57 10.38
CA GLY A 40 -22.25 0.13 10.28
C GLY A 40 -23.22 -0.09 9.13
N GLY A 41 -22.72 -0.60 8.01
CA GLY A 41 -23.60 -1.38 7.16
C GLY A 41 -24.24 -2.35 8.12
N LYS A 42 -25.57 -2.39 8.14
CA LYS A 42 -26.28 -3.45 8.86
C LYS A 42 -25.72 -4.75 8.28
N TYR A 43 -24.69 -5.30 8.91
CA TYR A 43 -24.31 -6.68 8.74
C TYR A 43 -25.59 -7.38 9.10
N THR A 44 -26.28 -7.89 8.08
CA THR A 44 -27.37 -8.82 8.29
C THR A 44 -26.80 -9.85 9.26
N SER A 45 -27.35 -9.88 10.47
CA SER A 45 -26.97 -10.85 11.50
C SER A 45 -26.85 -12.20 10.81
N TYR A 46 -25.62 -12.68 10.64
CA TYR A 46 -25.41 -13.93 9.95
C TYR A 46 -26.02 -15.02 10.84
N PRO A 47 -26.75 -16.00 10.27
CA PRO A 47 -27.23 -17.11 11.07
C PRO A 47 -26.01 -17.77 11.73
N THR A 48 -25.98 -17.70 13.05
CA THR A 48 -25.01 -18.40 13.89
C THR A 48 -25.19 -19.90 13.64
N LEU A 49 -24.12 -20.56 13.23
CA LEU A 49 -24.11 -22.03 13.18
C LEU A 49 -24.38 -22.56 14.59
N PRO A 50 -25.15 -23.66 14.74
CA PRO A 50 -25.41 -24.25 16.04
C PRO A 50 -24.08 -24.70 16.67
N SER A 51 -23.77 -24.20 17.87
CA SER A 51 -22.54 -24.52 18.59
C SER A 51 -22.68 -25.84 19.32
N THR A 52 -21.92 -26.85 18.92
CA THR A 52 -21.70 -28.06 19.71
C THR A 52 -20.19 -28.30 19.82
N ASP A 53 -19.73 -28.40 21.07
CA ASP A 53 -18.42 -28.83 21.56
C ASP A 53 -17.20 -27.93 21.30
N SER A 54 -16.68 -27.36 22.41
CA SER A 54 -15.58 -26.40 22.52
C SER A 54 -15.77 -25.17 21.62
N GLU A 55 -16.24 -24.06 22.17
CA GLU A 55 -16.37 -22.79 21.43
C GLU A 55 -15.02 -22.39 20.85
N LEU A 56 -14.76 -22.76 19.59
CA LEU A 56 -13.61 -22.27 18.85
C LEU A 56 -13.72 -20.74 18.85
N GLN A 57 -12.67 -20.09 19.32
CA GLN A 57 -12.70 -18.65 19.53
C GLN A 57 -12.83 -17.93 18.18
N ASP A 58 -13.84 -17.08 18.04
CA ASP A 58 -13.99 -16.09 16.95
C ASP A 58 -13.90 -14.71 17.58
N GLN A 59 -12.68 -14.24 17.84
CA GLN A 59 -12.46 -12.96 18.51
C GLN A 59 -12.96 -11.78 17.67
N ASN A 60 -12.90 -11.93 16.34
CA ASN A 60 -13.21 -10.84 15.40
C ASN A 60 -14.69 -10.81 14.96
N LYS A 61 -15.48 -11.80 15.37
CA LYS A 61 -16.93 -11.94 15.16
C LYS A 61 -17.35 -11.92 13.69
N ASN A 62 -16.56 -12.50 12.80
CA ASN A 62 -16.90 -12.59 11.38
C ASN A 62 -17.60 -13.91 10.99
N GLY A 63 -17.83 -14.80 11.97
CA GLY A 63 -18.48 -16.09 11.79
C GLY A 63 -17.53 -17.20 11.33
N ILE A 64 -16.22 -17.01 11.48
CA ILE A 64 -15.18 -18.01 11.18
C ILE A 64 -14.29 -18.11 12.41
N PRO A 65 -14.12 -19.31 12.99
CA PRO A 65 -13.17 -19.50 14.07
C PRO A 65 -11.74 -19.06 13.70
N ASP A 66 -11.06 -18.35 14.61
CA ASP A 66 -9.73 -17.77 14.38
C ASP A 66 -8.70 -18.85 13.97
N ASP A 67 -8.81 -20.06 14.53
CA ASP A 67 -7.95 -21.21 14.17
C ASP A 67 -8.18 -21.68 12.71
N TYR A 68 -9.43 -21.62 12.24
CA TYR A 68 -9.75 -21.91 10.85
C TYR A 68 -9.32 -20.77 9.93
N GLU A 69 -9.45 -19.52 10.34
CA GLU A 69 -8.91 -18.38 9.60
C GLU A 69 -7.41 -18.54 9.37
N MET A 70 -6.64 -18.82 10.41
CA MET A 70 -5.19 -19.00 10.31
C MET A 70 -4.84 -20.17 9.38
N GLY A 71 -5.56 -21.29 9.48
CA GLY A 71 -5.34 -22.43 8.61
C GLY A 71 -5.70 -22.17 7.13
N LEU A 72 -6.80 -21.46 6.87
CA LEU A 72 -7.20 -21.03 5.53
C LEU A 72 -6.23 -20.01 4.95
N ALA A 73 -5.79 -19.05 5.78
CA ALA A 73 -4.79 -18.06 5.40
C ALA A 73 -3.48 -18.74 5.01
N LYS A 74 -3.02 -19.74 5.78
CA LYS A 74 -1.84 -20.54 5.42
C LYS A 74 -2.05 -21.34 4.15
N LYS A 75 -3.22 -21.98 3.99
CA LYS A 75 -3.54 -22.84 2.83
C LYS A 75 -3.54 -22.08 1.50
N PHE A 76 -3.97 -20.82 1.50
CA PHE A 76 -4.08 -20.01 0.29
C PHE A 76 -3.09 -18.84 0.26
N ASN A 77 -2.04 -18.88 1.07
CA ASN A 77 -1.11 -17.75 1.19
C ASN A 77 -0.37 -17.47 -0.13
N PRO A 78 -0.29 -16.22 -0.61
CA PRO A 78 0.48 -15.90 -1.81
C PRO A 78 1.98 -16.23 -1.70
N SER A 79 2.52 -16.89 -2.72
CA SER A 79 3.97 -16.92 -2.98
C SER A 79 4.36 -15.68 -3.78
N MET A 80 5.59 -15.18 -3.64
CA MET A 80 5.98 -13.91 -4.26
C MET A 80 7.30 -13.98 -5.03
N ALA A 81 7.34 -13.22 -6.13
CA ALA A 81 8.46 -13.08 -7.04
C ALA A 81 8.81 -11.59 -7.20
N PHE A 82 10.05 -11.22 -6.90
CA PHE A 82 10.49 -9.83 -6.86
C PHE A 82 11.50 -9.52 -7.95
N TYR A 83 11.36 -8.35 -8.58
CA TYR A 83 12.35 -7.81 -9.52
C TYR A 83 13.71 -7.56 -8.84
N GLY A 84 13.72 -7.00 -7.63
CA GLY A 84 14.92 -6.73 -6.84
C GLY A 84 15.19 -7.78 -5.76
N LYS A 85 16.44 -7.81 -5.25
CA LYS A 85 16.81 -8.65 -4.09
C LYS A 85 16.58 -7.94 -2.75
N ASN A 86 16.43 -6.62 -2.74
CA ASN A 86 16.66 -5.85 -1.53
C ASN A 86 15.40 -5.48 -0.75
N ILE A 87 14.22 -6.00 -1.13
CA ILE A 87 12.97 -5.68 -0.46
C ILE A 87 12.00 -6.86 -0.52
N TRP A 88 11.18 -6.98 0.52
CA TRP A 88 10.04 -7.88 0.64
C TRP A 88 9.00 -7.22 1.57
N PRO A 89 7.75 -7.73 1.61
CA PRO A 89 6.77 -7.25 2.56
C PRO A 89 7.21 -7.63 3.98
N VAL A 90 7.17 -6.68 4.90
CA VAL A 90 7.56 -6.88 6.31
C VAL A 90 6.41 -6.57 7.25
N ASP A 91 6.57 -6.99 8.49
CA ASP A 91 5.69 -6.54 9.56
C ASP A 91 5.75 -5.00 9.69
N HIS A 92 4.59 -4.37 9.82
CA HIS A 92 4.39 -2.94 9.96
C HIS A 92 5.17 -2.33 11.14
N ARG A 93 5.52 -3.15 12.15
CA ARG A 93 6.47 -2.81 13.23
C ARG A 93 7.81 -2.28 12.74
N TYR A 94 8.18 -2.57 11.50
CA TYR A 94 9.34 -1.97 10.84
C TYR A 94 9.36 -0.44 10.98
N LEU A 95 8.21 0.24 10.90
CA LEU A 95 8.11 1.70 10.96
C LEU A 95 8.70 2.31 12.23
N TRP A 96 8.67 1.60 13.36
CA TRP A 96 9.21 2.11 14.62
C TRP A 96 10.49 1.39 15.07
N ALA A 97 11.09 0.58 14.19
CA ALA A 97 12.30 -0.18 14.47
C ALA A 97 13.52 0.66 14.89
N LYS A 98 13.55 1.94 14.49
CA LYS A 98 14.62 2.91 14.79
C LYS A 98 14.12 4.11 15.60
N GLY A 99 13.11 3.90 16.46
CA GLY A 99 12.57 4.98 17.29
C GLY A 99 11.51 5.84 16.60
N GLY A 100 10.95 5.37 15.48
CA GLY A 100 9.82 6.02 14.80
C GLY A 100 8.65 6.20 15.77
N SER A 101 8.31 7.46 16.05
CA SER A 101 7.26 7.83 17.00
C SER A 101 5.97 8.18 16.26
N LEU A 102 4.81 7.95 16.88
CA LEU A 102 3.54 8.43 16.35
C LEU A 102 3.53 9.95 16.42
N LYS A 103 3.50 10.59 15.25
CA LYS A 103 3.42 12.03 15.09
C LYS A 103 2.02 12.41 14.59
N ARG A 104 1.58 13.62 14.91
CA ARG A 104 0.43 14.27 14.25
C ARG A 104 0.83 15.60 13.64
N ARG A 105 0.30 15.87 12.44
CA ARG A 105 0.27 17.21 11.86
C ARG A 105 -1.02 17.90 12.29
N VAL A 106 -0.91 19.13 12.78
CA VAL A 106 -2.03 19.93 13.27
C VAL A 106 -2.39 20.98 12.24
N TYR A 107 -3.66 21.03 11.84
CA TYR A 107 -4.21 22.02 10.93
C TYR A 107 -5.34 22.80 11.59
N LEU A 108 -5.34 24.12 11.44
CA LEU A 108 -6.40 25.01 11.93
C LEU A 108 -7.33 25.40 10.78
N LYS A 109 -8.64 25.31 10.99
CA LYS A 109 -9.62 25.81 10.01
C LYS A 109 -9.71 27.34 10.08
N LYS A 110 -9.40 28.03 8.97
CA LYS A 110 -9.67 29.46 8.77
C LYS A 110 -10.53 29.64 7.52
N GLY A 111 -11.80 30.02 7.71
CA GLY A 111 -12.78 30.05 6.63
C GLY A 111 -12.93 28.67 5.95
N ASN A 112 -12.66 28.62 4.65
CA ASN A 112 -12.72 27.39 3.84
C ASN A 112 -11.40 26.61 3.76
N TYR A 113 -10.35 27.09 4.44
CA TYR A 113 -9.00 26.54 4.32
C TYR A 113 -8.52 25.89 5.62
N TRP A 114 -7.66 24.89 5.48
CA TRP A 114 -6.91 24.27 6.57
C TRP A 114 -5.47 24.78 6.52
N ILE A 115 -5.05 25.48 7.57
CA ILE A 115 -3.71 26.06 7.67
C ILE A 115 -2.87 25.15 8.56
N PHE A 116 -1.80 24.59 8.01
CA PHE A 116 -0.83 23.83 8.80
C PHE A 116 -0.25 24.70 9.92
N GLN A 117 -0.23 24.16 11.14
CA GLN A 117 0.28 24.85 12.32
C GLN A 117 1.63 24.29 12.72
N ARG A 118 1.69 22.98 12.99
CA ARG A 118 2.88 22.31 13.55
C ARG A 118 2.79 20.79 13.44
N VAL A 119 3.89 20.13 13.78
CA VAL A 119 3.95 18.69 14.05
C VAL A 119 4.10 18.48 15.55
N GLU A 120 3.45 17.46 16.10
CA GLU A 120 3.57 17.04 17.49
C GLU A 120 3.88 15.55 17.58
N THR A 121 4.73 15.14 18.52
CA THR A 121 4.90 13.73 18.89
C THR A 121 3.85 13.36 19.93
N LEU A 122 3.05 12.34 19.65
CA LEU A 122 2.00 11.86 20.54
C LEU A 122 2.45 10.69 21.40
N LEU A 123 3.14 9.75 20.78
CA LEU A 123 3.54 8.51 21.42
C LEU A 123 4.93 8.10 20.93
N SER A 124 5.83 7.83 21.87
CA SER A 124 7.18 7.35 21.56
C SER A 124 7.14 5.92 21.00
N ALA A 125 8.15 5.54 20.22
CA ALA A 125 8.27 4.20 19.65
C ALA A 125 8.10 3.07 20.67
N SER A 126 8.73 3.20 21.84
CA SER A 126 8.66 2.21 22.93
C SER A 126 7.26 1.98 23.49
N LYS A 127 6.33 2.92 23.28
CA LYS A 127 4.95 2.83 23.76
C LYS A 127 3.98 2.34 22.69
N LEU A 128 4.38 2.30 21.41
CA LEU A 128 3.49 1.89 20.30
C LEU A 128 3.05 0.43 20.39
N GLU A 129 3.86 -0.42 21.02
CA GLU A 129 3.57 -1.85 21.19
C GLU A 129 2.92 -2.18 22.55
N SER A 130 2.83 -1.21 23.46
CA SER A 130 2.36 -1.46 24.83
C SER A 130 1.17 -0.60 25.24
N GLN A 131 0.80 0.40 24.44
CA GLN A 131 -0.31 1.30 24.74
C GLN A 131 -1.26 1.37 23.54
N PRO A 132 -2.58 1.26 23.75
CA PRO A 132 -3.53 1.48 22.67
C PRO A 132 -3.52 2.95 22.22
N TRP A 133 -3.46 3.17 20.91
CA TRP A 133 -3.42 4.52 20.31
C TRP A 133 -4.42 4.70 19.15
N ASN A 134 -5.40 3.80 19.07
CA ASN A 134 -6.47 3.74 18.08
C ASN A 134 -7.53 4.87 18.21
N HIS A 135 -7.59 5.57 19.34
CA HIS A 135 -8.68 6.50 19.69
C HIS A 135 -8.40 7.99 19.46
N TYR A 136 -7.26 8.36 18.86
CA TYR A 136 -6.99 9.79 18.64
C TYR A 136 -7.98 10.40 17.62
N PRO A 137 -8.53 11.61 17.90
CA PRO A 137 -9.59 12.19 17.07
C PRO A 137 -9.05 12.70 15.74
N ASP A 138 -9.81 12.62 14.65
CA ASP A 138 -9.41 13.25 13.36
C ASP A 138 -9.58 14.78 13.38
N LYS A 139 -10.50 15.28 14.21
CA LYS A 139 -10.86 16.69 14.33
C LYS A 139 -11.31 17.01 15.75
N GLU A 140 -11.10 18.23 16.19
CA GLU A 140 -11.45 18.68 17.54
C GLU A 140 -11.74 20.18 17.55
N LYS A 141 -12.73 20.62 18.34
CA LYS A 141 -12.99 22.05 18.57
C LYS A 141 -12.38 22.46 19.90
N LYS A 142 -11.44 23.41 19.88
CA LYS A 142 -10.75 23.93 21.07
C LYS A 142 -10.71 25.45 21.03
N ASN A 143 -11.19 26.11 22.09
CA ASN A 143 -11.25 27.57 22.23
C ASN A 143 -11.91 28.24 21.00
N GLY A 144 -13.08 27.76 20.60
CA GLY A 144 -13.83 28.26 19.42
C GLY A 144 -13.27 27.83 18.06
N ASN A 145 -12.03 27.36 18.00
CA ASN A 145 -11.34 26.98 16.77
C ASN A 145 -11.53 25.49 16.44
N LEU A 146 -11.67 25.15 15.15
CA LEU A 146 -11.73 23.77 14.67
C LEU A 146 -10.37 23.32 14.14
N TYR A 147 -9.85 22.23 14.69
CA TYR A 147 -8.60 21.60 14.28
C TYR A 147 -8.85 20.31 13.51
N GLN A 148 -7.92 19.98 12.61
CA GLN A 148 -7.81 18.68 11.95
C GLN A 148 -6.43 18.11 12.20
N TYR A 149 -6.39 16.79 12.43
CA TYR A 149 -5.19 16.04 12.71
C TYR A 149 -4.92 15.03 11.59
N LYS A 150 -3.64 14.80 11.32
CA LYS A 150 -3.16 13.76 10.40
C LYS A 150 -2.01 13.00 11.05
N TYR A 151 -2.18 11.70 11.20
CA TYR A 151 -1.29 10.84 11.97
C TYR A 151 -0.31 10.12 11.05
N TYR A 152 0.94 9.99 11.45
CA TYR A 152 1.96 9.28 10.69
C TYR A 152 3.11 8.81 11.58
N ILE A 153 3.83 7.77 11.15
CA ILE A 153 5.14 7.40 11.70
C ILE A 153 6.14 7.53 10.56
N ASP A 154 7.20 8.26 10.85
CA ASP A 154 8.37 8.43 9.99
C ASP A 154 9.30 7.25 10.27
N GLY A 155 9.45 6.37 9.29
CA GLY A 155 10.12 5.10 9.45
C GLY A 155 11.64 5.19 9.23
N PRO A 156 12.32 4.03 9.21
CA PRO A 156 13.76 3.99 9.01
C PRO A 156 14.21 4.48 7.63
N GLY A 157 15.00 5.56 7.64
CA GLY A 157 15.63 6.14 6.46
C GLY A 157 15.03 7.49 6.12
N GLU A 158 15.66 8.14 5.16
CA GLU A 158 15.41 9.54 4.83
C GLU A 158 15.38 9.70 3.32
N ASN A 159 14.69 10.73 2.88
CA ASN A 159 14.73 11.20 1.51
C ASN A 159 15.38 12.59 1.50
N LEU A 160 16.71 12.62 1.31
CA LEU A 160 17.52 13.82 1.55
C LEU A 160 17.61 14.77 0.35
N GLY A 161 17.05 14.42 -0.81
CA GLY A 161 17.00 15.34 -1.93
C GLY A 161 16.54 14.72 -3.25
N SER A 162 16.57 15.54 -4.30
CA SER A 162 15.89 15.31 -5.59
C SER A 162 16.32 14.08 -6.36
N LEU A 163 17.48 13.53 -6.01
CA LEU A 163 18.08 12.41 -6.69
C LEU A 163 17.85 11.14 -5.89
N LYS A 164 17.48 10.05 -6.58
CA LYS A 164 17.27 8.74 -5.95
C LYS A 164 18.45 8.25 -5.10
N LYS A 165 19.68 8.62 -5.46
CA LYS A 165 20.90 8.29 -4.71
C LYS A 165 20.97 8.92 -3.32
N GLU A 166 20.15 9.93 -3.06
CA GLU A 166 20.03 10.62 -1.77
C GLU A 166 18.96 9.96 -0.87
N MET A 167 18.27 8.93 -1.36
CA MET A 167 17.31 8.15 -0.59
C MET A 167 18.00 7.06 0.21
N THR A 168 17.79 7.03 1.52
CA THR A 168 18.49 6.11 2.43
C THR A 168 17.61 4.95 2.91
N TRP A 169 16.32 4.89 2.54
CA TRP A 169 15.40 3.83 2.97
C TRP A 169 15.88 2.41 2.66
N GLU A 170 16.40 2.17 1.45
CA GLU A 170 16.94 0.84 1.10
C GLU A 170 18.19 0.51 1.90
N ARG A 171 19.08 1.48 2.09
CA ARG A 171 20.28 1.30 2.91
C ARG A 171 19.89 0.99 4.35
N GLU A 172 18.92 1.71 4.92
CA GLU A 172 18.42 1.47 6.27
C GLU A 172 17.67 0.14 6.37
N PHE A 173 16.90 -0.25 5.36
CA PHE A 173 16.27 -1.56 5.29
C PHE A 173 17.33 -2.67 5.35
N ILE A 174 18.30 -2.63 4.43
CA ILE A 174 19.40 -3.60 4.39
C ILE A 174 20.12 -3.65 5.75
N ARG A 175 20.44 -2.49 6.34
CA ARG A 175 21.10 -2.38 7.65
C ARG A 175 20.27 -3.00 8.76
N LEU A 176 18.96 -2.72 8.82
CA LEU A 176 18.06 -3.27 9.85
C LEU A 176 17.85 -4.78 9.72
N GLN A 177 17.98 -5.32 8.51
CA GLN A 177 17.90 -6.76 8.26
C GLN A 177 19.22 -7.50 8.55
N GLY A 178 20.29 -6.80 8.93
CA GLY A 178 21.59 -7.39 9.26
C GLY A 178 22.64 -7.34 8.13
N GLY A 179 22.40 -6.55 7.08
CA GLY A 179 23.35 -6.30 5.99
C GLY A 179 23.24 -7.27 4.81
N VAL A 180 23.38 -8.58 5.04
CA VAL A 180 23.33 -9.58 3.96
C VAL A 180 21.95 -10.23 3.90
N LEU A 181 21.27 -10.06 2.77
CA LEU A 181 19.87 -10.49 2.59
C LEU A 181 19.72 -11.87 1.94
N GLU A 182 20.58 -12.84 2.28
CA GLU A 182 20.53 -14.17 1.66
C GLU A 182 19.24 -14.91 1.99
N ASN A 183 18.92 -15.00 3.29
CA ASN A 183 17.72 -15.69 3.78
C ASN A 183 16.77 -14.72 4.51
N PRO A 184 15.71 -14.23 3.84
CA PRO A 184 14.75 -13.31 4.43
C PRO A 184 14.13 -13.81 5.73
N THR A 185 13.90 -15.12 5.87
CA THR A 185 13.23 -15.68 7.05
C THR A 185 14.07 -15.61 8.32
N LYS A 186 15.39 -15.39 8.18
CA LYS A 186 16.33 -15.21 9.29
C LYS A 186 16.63 -13.74 9.58
N CYS A 187 16.08 -12.81 8.80
CA CYS A 187 16.30 -11.39 9.00
C CYS A 187 15.44 -10.87 10.18
N ARG A 188 15.82 -9.73 10.77
CA ARG A 188 15.11 -9.13 11.92
C ARG A 188 13.62 -8.89 11.65
N PHE A 189 13.29 -8.45 10.44
CA PHE A 189 11.92 -8.33 9.96
C PHE A 189 11.74 -9.33 8.82
N PRO A 190 11.35 -10.58 9.14
CA PRO A 190 11.14 -11.60 8.13
C PRO A 190 9.97 -11.22 7.20
N PRO A 191 9.81 -11.91 6.06
CA PRO A 191 8.67 -11.72 5.19
C PRO A 191 7.36 -11.89 5.97
N ALA A 192 6.46 -10.91 5.88
CA ALA A 192 5.17 -10.95 6.56
C ALA A 192 4.02 -10.58 5.63
N GLN A 193 2.87 -11.20 5.82
CA GLN A 193 1.63 -10.90 5.11
C GLN A 193 0.49 -10.77 6.12
N TYR A 194 -0.47 -9.93 5.78
CA TYR A 194 -1.64 -9.68 6.61
C TYR A 194 -2.87 -10.25 5.96
N ALA A 195 -3.58 -11.18 6.60
CA ALA A 195 -4.78 -11.80 6.02
C ALA A 195 -6.04 -11.23 6.69
N HIS A 196 -6.95 -10.70 5.87
CA HIS A 196 -8.24 -10.19 6.31
C HIS A 196 -9.38 -10.97 5.64
N PHE A 197 -10.34 -11.44 6.42
CA PHE A 197 -11.47 -12.24 5.95
C PHE A 197 -12.75 -11.42 5.91
N PHE A 198 -13.48 -11.50 4.80
CA PHE A 198 -14.83 -10.93 4.71
C PHE A 198 -15.69 -11.66 3.69
N TRP A 199 -16.99 -11.63 3.92
CA TRP A 199 -17.97 -12.20 2.99
C TRP A 199 -18.31 -11.18 1.89
N GLN A 200 -18.16 -11.59 0.63
CA GLN A 200 -18.71 -10.82 -0.49
C GLN A 200 -20.20 -11.11 -0.67
N ASP A 201 -20.61 -12.37 -0.45
CA ASP A 201 -22.01 -12.79 -0.43
C ASP A 201 -22.20 -14.08 0.40
N LYS A 202 -23.36 -14.73 0.28
CA LYS A 202 -23.68 -15.95 1.04
C LYS A 202 -22.81 -17.16 0.70
N GLN A 203 -22.16 -17.20 -0.45
CA GLN A 203 -21.39 -18.37 -0.93
C GLN A 203 -19.91 -18.05 -1.13
N HIS A 204 -19.53 -16.77 -1.18
CA HIS A 204 -18.17 -16.34 -1.46
C HIS A 204 -17.52 -15.67 -0.24
N LEU A 205 -16.54 -16.37 0.32
CA LEU A 205 -15.62 -15.86 1.34
C LEU A 205 -14.36 -15.34 0.65
N LEU A 206 -13.93 -14.14 1.00
CA LEU A 206 -12.69 -13.57 0.49
C LEU A 206 -11.63 -13.61 1.58
N ILE A 207 -10.42 -14.01 1.18
CA ILE A 207 -9.19 -13.75 1.92
C ILE A 207 -8.44 -12.64 1.19
N GLN A 208 -8.32 -11.49 1.84
CA GLN A 208 -7.57 -10.35 1.34
C GLN A 208 -6.21 -10.30 2.02
N TYR A 209 -5.16 -10.56 1.25
CA TYR A 209 -3.78 -10.52 1.73
C TYR A 209 -3.19 -9.14 1.46
N TRP A 210 -2.82 -8.42 2.52
CA TRP A 210 -2.14 -7.14 2.47
C TRP A 210 -0.62 -7.30 2.67
N PHE A 211 0.13 -6.49 1.94
CA PHE A 211 1.59 -6.46 1.93
C PHE A 211 2.05 -5.06 2.29
N TYR A 212 2.79 -4.93 3.40
CA TYR A 212 3.44 -3.67 3.75
C TYR A 212 4.88 -3.65 3.26
N TYR A 213 5.19 -2.69 2.40
CA TYR A 213 6.56 -2.43 1.97
C TYR A 213 7.09 -1.20 2.68
N PRO A 214 8.34 -1.19 3.16
CA PRO A 214 8.93 -0.02 3.83
C PRO A 214 9.00 1.25 2.97
N TYR A 215 9.04 1.07 1.65
CA TYR A 215 9.11 2.18 0.69
C TYR A 215 8.61 1.75 -0.68
N ASN A 216 8.16 2.74 -1.46
CA ASN A 216 7.89 2.64 -2.88
C ASN A 216 8.93 3.50 -3.61
N LYS A 217 9.85 2.88 -4.36
CA LYS A 217 10.88 3.54 -5.17
C LYS A 217 10.49 3.64 -6.64
N PHE A 218 9.19 3.66 -6.94
CA PHE A 218 8.68 3.80 -8.28
C PHE A 218 8.77 5.28 -8.70
N ILE A 219 8.09 5.62 -9.78
CA ILE A 219 7.98 7.01 -10.24
C ILE A 219 7.30 7.92 -9.21
N ASN A 220 6.43 7.38 -8.36
CA ASN A 220 5.80 8.12 -7.28
C ASN A 220 6.47 7.66 -5.99
N ASN A 221 7.64 8.21 -5.72
CA ASN A 221 8.48 7.72 -4.66
C ASN A 221 7.95 8.20 -3.31
N HIS A 222 7.68 7.27 -2.40
CA HIS A 222 7.21 7.58 -1.05
C HIS A 222 7.62 6.51 -0.05
N GLU A 223 7.65 6.91 1.22
CA GLU A 223 7.83 5.96 2.31
C GLU A 223 6.56 5.16 2.52
N GLY A 224 6.72 3.87 2.83
CA GLY A 224 5.64 2.92 2.96
C GLY A 224 4.99 2.56 1.63
N ASP A 225 4.46 1.36 1.55
CA ASP A 225 3.48 0.97 0.55
C ASP A 225 2.56 -0.10 1.10
N TRP A 226 1.29 -0.08 0.70
CA TRP A 226 0.32 -1.09 1.10
C TRP A 226 -0.38 -1.62 -0.15
N GLU A 227 -0.08 -2.85 -0.51
CA GLU A 227 -0.67 -3.51 -1.67
C GLU A 227 -1.41 -4.77 -1.23
N HIS A 228 -2.26 -5.33 -2.09
CA HIS A 228 -2.99 -6.54 -1.74
C HIS A 228 -3.39 -7.40 -2.93
N VAL A 229 -3.75 -8.64 -2.62
CA VAL A 229 -4.52 -9.53 -3.50
C VAL A 229 -5.71 -10.09 -2.77
N ASN A 230 -6.77 -10.46 -3.49
CA ASN A 230 -7.88 -11.23 -2.92
C ASN A 230 -7.91 -12.63 -3.52
N ILE A 231 -8.30 -13.60 -2.70
CA ILE A 231 -8.66 -14.95 -3.11
C ILE A 231 -10.11 -15.16 -2.76
N VAL A 232 -10.93 -15.44 -3.77
CA VAL A 232 -12.36 -15.69 -3.61
C VAL A 232 -12.56 -17.19 -3.50
N LEU A 233 -13.04 -17.63 -2.35
CA LEU A 233 -13.36 -19.02 -2.05
C LEU A 233 -14.87 -19.22 -2.17
N LYS A 234 -15.29 -20.23 -2.93
CA LYS A 234 -16.64 -20.75 -2.83
C LYS A 234 -16.70 -21.70 -1.63
N ILE A 235 -17.57 -21.38 -0.67
CA ILE A 235 -17.77 -22.16 0.56
C ILE A 235 -19.13 -22.87 0.49
N GLU A 236 -19.11 -24.19 0.68
CA GLU A 236 -20.29 -25.03 0.75
C GLU A 236 -20.84 -25.01 2.20
N ARG A 237 -21.50 -23.90 2.59
CA ARG A 237 -21.94 -23.62 3.99
C ARG A 237 -22.82 -24.68 4.64
N GLU A 238 -23.49 -25.52 3.85
CA GLU A 238 -24.31 -26.63 4.34
C GLU A 238 -23.47 -27.73 5.02
N LYS A 239 -22.15 -27.66 4.92
CA LYS A 239 -21.22 -28.58 5.59
C LYS A 239 -20.71 -27.93 6.88
N GLU A 240 -20.91 -28.60 8.00
CA GLU A 240 -20.42 -28.20 9.33
C GLU A 240 -18.91 -27.85 9.32
N ASP A 241 -18.13 -28.65 8.59
CA ASP A 241 -16.69 -28.51 8.41
C ASP A 241 -16.27 -27.54 7.27
N CYS A 242 -17.17 -26.71 6.72
CA CYS A 242 -16.90 -25.93 5.51
C CYS A 242 -15.72 -24.94 5.63
N PHE A 243 -15.35 -24.54 6.85
CA PHE A 243 -14.16 -23.71 7.12
C PHE A 243 -12.92 -24.51 7.51
N ASN A 244 -13.04 -25.82 7.77
CA ASN A 244 -11.92 -26.65 8.18
C ASN A 244 -10.86 -26.68 7.04
N PRO A 245 -9.66 -26.12 7.27
CA PRO A 245 -8.65 -25.95 6.23
C PRO A 245 -8.10 -27.29 5.72
N GLN A 246 -8.22 -28.37 6.49
CA GLN A 246 -7.77 -29.71 6.09
C GLN A 246 -8.75 -30.39 5.11
N LYS A 247 -9.97 -29.85 4.96
CA LYS A 247 -10.99 -30.42 4.07
C LYS A 247 -10.92 -29.77 2.67
N PRO A 248 -11.42 -30.45 1.62
CA PRO A 248 -11.40 -29.92 0.25
C PRO A 248 -12.58 -28.99 -0.08
N TYR A 249 -13.32 -28.50 0.93
CA TYR A 249 -14.55 -27.74 0.71
C TYR A 249 -14.32 -26.30 0.27
N GLN A 250 -13.13 -25.76 0.50
CA GLN A 250 -12.78 -24.40 0.12
C GLN A 250 -12.16 -24.41 -1.28
N LYS A 251 -12.96 -24.05 -2.28
CA LYS A 251 -12.53 -24.03 -3.68
C LYS A 251 -12.24 -22.58 -4.10
N PRO A 252 -10.99 -22.22 -4.45
CA PRO A 252 -10.72 -20.91 -5.03
C PRO A 252 -11.39 -20.83 -6.41
N VAL A 253 -12.23 -19.82 -6.61
CA VAL A 253 -12.97 -19.60 -7.86
C VAL A 253 -12.52 -18.36 -8.63
N GLU A 254 -11.86 -17.42 -7.94
CA GLU A 254 -11.33 -16.20 -8.54
C GLU A 254 -10.14 -15.67 -7.71
N PHE A 255 -9.17 -15.08 -8.39
CA PHE A 255 -8.02 -14.38 -7.81
C PHE A 255 -8.02 -12.94 -8.34
N GLN A 256 -7.84 -11.98 -7.44
CA GLN A 256 -7.88 -10.55 -7.76
C GLN A 256 -6.54 -9.92 -7.42
N TYR A 257 -5.85 -9.40 -8.42
CA TYR A 257 -4.52 -8.77 -8.31
C TYR A 257 -4.67 -7.26 -8.39
N PHE A 258 -4.25 -6.52 -7.36
CA PHE A 258 -4.41 -5.07 -7.31
C PHE A 258 -3.11 -4.34 -7.60
N PHE A 259 -3.23 -3.24 -8.33
CA PHE A 259 -2.12 -2.35 -8.65
C PHE A 259 -2.65 -0.93 -8.82
N HIS A 260 -2.13 0.00 -8.02
CA HIS A 260 -2.57 1.40 -8.02
C HIS A 260 -4.09 1.55 -7.84
N GLN A 261 -4.83 1.94 -8.90
CA GLN A 261 -6.29 2.15 -8.88
C GLN A 261 -7.05 1.12 -9.71
N HIS A 262 -6.35 0.05 -10.06
CA HIS A 262 -6.80 -0.99 -10.95
C HIS A 262 -6.68 -2.34 -10.28
N TYR A 263 -7.32 -3.32 -10.89
CA TYR A 263 -7.14 -4.70 -10.54
C TYR A 263 -7.42 -5.61 -11.75
N LEU A 264 -6.92 -6.83 -11.67
CA LEU A 264 -7.11 -7.89 -12.65
C LEU A 264 -7.72 -9.11 -11.97
N LYS A 265 -8.75 -9.69 -12.59
CA LYS A 265 -9.40 -10.93 -12.14
C LYS A 265 -8.93 -12.10 -12.97
N LEU A 266 -8.59 -13.21 -12.33
CA LEU A 266 -8.21 -14.45 -13.00
C LEU A 266 -8.86 -15.65 -12.30
N LYS A 267 -9.34 -16.61 -13.09
CA LYS A 267 -9.76 -17.93 -12.55
C LYS A 267 -8.57 -18.85 -12.36
N ASN A 268 -7.58 -18.76 -13.25
CA ASN A 268 -6.42 -19.63 -13.31
C ASN A 268 -5.14 -18.78 -13.44
N PRO A 269 -4.60 -18.21 -12.35
CA PRO A 269 -3.25 -17.65 -12.35
C PRO A 269 -2.20 -18.78 -12.27
N ILE A 270 -0.92 -18.41 -12.15
CA ILE A 270 0.11 -19.37 -11.76
C ILE A 270 -0.14 -19.76 -10.30
N LEU A 271 -0.26 -21.06 -10.04
CA LEU A 271 -0.52 -21.63 -8.71
C LEU A 271 0.64 -22.54 -8.31
N ILE A 272 1.15 -22.34 -7.11
CA ILE A 272 2.19 -23.15 -6.48
C ILE A 272 1.55 -23.99 -5.38
N GLY A 273 1.90 -25.28 -5.34
CA GLY A 273 1.44 -26.22 -4.33
C GLY A 273 2.53 -26.50 -3.32
N ASP A 274 2.12 -26.93 -2.12
CA ASP A 274 3.03 -27.43 -1.10
C ASP A 274 2.69 -28.83 -0.61
N LYS A 275 3.47 -29.33 0.35
CA LYS A 275 3.32 -30.68 0.92
C LYS A 275 2.06 -30.85 1.78
N LYS A 276 1.44 -29.75 2.22
CA LYS A 276 0.26 -29.73 3.09
C LYS A 276 -1.03 -29.49 2.32
N GLY A 277 -0.99 -29.55 0.98
CA GLY A 277 -2.15 -29.31 0.13
C GLY A 277 -2.51 -27.83 -0.02
N GLY A 278 -1.58 -26.92 0.29
CA GLY A 278 -1.72 -25.49 0.02
C GLY A 278 -1.82 -25.19 -1.48
N VAL A 279 -2.55 -24.13 -1.81
CA VAL A 279 -2.77 -23.62 -3.18
C VAL A 279 -2.45 -22.13 -3.18
N HIS A 280 -1.22 -21.82 -3.56
CA HIS A 280 -0.61 -20.51 -3.37
C HIS A 280 -0.57 -19.75 -4.71
N PRO A 281 -1.32 -18.65 -4.88
CA PRO A 281 -1.15 -17.82 -6.06
C PRO A 281 0.25 -17.21 -6.09
N LEU A 282 0.86 -17.16 -7.27
CA LEU A 282 2.14 -16.50 -7.46
C LEU A 282 1.93 -15.03 -7.80
N VAL A 283 2.43 -14.15 -6.94
CA VAL A 283 2.40 -12.70 -7.12
C VAL A 283 3.76 -12.20 -7.60
N PHE A 284 3.78 -11.57 -8.76
CA PHE A 284 4.92 -10.82 -9.26
C PHE A 284 4.81 -9.39 -8.77
N VAL A 285 5.82 -8.95 -8.03
CA VAL A 285 5.83 -7.61 -7.47
C VAL A 285 6.35 -6.62 -8.49
N GLY A 286 5.63 -5.52 -8.60
CA GLY A 286 5.87 -4.42 -9.49
C GLY A 286 7.30 -3.89 -9.45
N GLY A 287 7.72 -3.34 -10.58
CA GLY A 287 9.10 -3.04 -10.87
C GLY A 287 9.30 -1.69 -11.54
N GLN A 288 9.94 -1.71 -12.69
CA GLN A 288 10.43 -0.52 -13.35
C GLN A 288 9.33 0.24 -14.07
N GLY A 289 9.40 1.57 -14.03
CA GLY A 289 8.50 2.43 -14.78
C GLY A 289 9.19 3.72 -15.13
N SER A 290 8.74 4.39 -16.18
CA SER A 290 9.31 5.67 -16.60
C SER A 290 8.23 6.62 -17.09
N LEU A 291 8.37 7.89 -16.79
CA LEU A 291 7.56 8.98 -17.32
C LEU A 291 8.49 10.04 -17.90
N TRP A 292 8.23 10.49 -19.12
CA TRP A 292 8.84 11.70 -19.64
C TRP A 292 8.10 12.91 -19.08
N ILE A 293 8.82 13.79 -18.38
CA ILE A 293 8.26 14.95 -17.71
C ILE A 293 8.89 16.22 -18.28
N PRO A 294 8.11 17.26 -18.60
CA PRO A 294 8.67 18.53 -19.03
C PRO A 294 9.36 19.22 -17.84
N LYS A 295 10.64 19.55 -18.02
CA LYS A 295 11.46 20.37 -17.14
C LYS A 295 11.56 21.76 -17.75
N ILE A 296 10.99 22.75 -17.06
CA ILE A 296 11.11 24.16 -17.46
C ILE A 296 12.52 24.62 -17.07
N ARG A 297 13.35 24.98 -18.06
CA ARG A 297 14.65 25.63 -17.80
C ARG A 297 14.43 27.14 -17.87
N ILE A 298 14.43 27.78 -16.70
CA ILE A 298 14.57 29.24 -16.64
C ILE A 298 16.06 29.53 -16.88
N GLY A 299 16.43 29.75 -18.14
CA GLY A 299 17.79 30.13 -18.50
C GLY A 299 18.06 31.58 -18.10
N ASN A 300 19.24 31.86 -17.56
CA ASN A 300 19.71 33.22 -17.28
C ASN A 300 20.27 33.94 -18.53
N GLY A 301 20.02 33.43 -19.74
CA GLY A 301 20.67 33.91 -20.97
C GLY A 301 19.70 34.04 -22.15
N TYR A 302 19.79 35.17 -22.84
CA TYR A 302 18.92 35.64 -23.93
C TYR A 302 18.80 34.74 -25.17
N TRP A 303 19.48 33.59 -25.24
CA TRP A 303 19.67 32.84 -26.50
C TRP A 303 19.36 31.34 -26.46
N SER A 304 18.79 30.78 -25.37
CA SER A 304 18.42 29.36 -25.33
C SER A 304 16.94 29.14 -25.69
N PHE A 305 16.65 29.00 -26.99
CA PHE A 305 15.32 28.98 -27.61
C PHE A 305 14.42 27.74 -27.35
N SER A 306 14.66 26.98 -26.28
CA SER A 306 13.64 26.01 -25.83
C SER A 306 13.47 26.07 -24.31
N PRO A 307 12.38 26.65 -23.79
CA PRO A 307 12.13 26.73 -22.35
C PRO A 307 11.77 25.37 -21.74
N ILE A 308 11.53 24.33 -22.56
CA ILE A 308 11.09 23.01 -22.12
C ILE A 308 12.10 21.95 -22.58
N VAL A 309 12.70 21.25 -21.62
CA VAL A 309 13.48 20.03 -21.85
C VAL A 309 12.69 18.85 -21.30
N TRP A 310 12.63 17.73 -22.00
CA TRP A 310 12.00 16.52 -21.47
C TRP A 310 13.00 15.70 -20.68
N GLU A 311 12.69 15.42 -19.42
CA GLU A 311 13.48 14.59 -18.52
C GLU A 311 12.77 13.26 -18.29
N LYS A 312 13.51 12.15 -18.41
CA LYS A 312 12.98 10.83 -18.12
C LYS A 312 13.03 10.59 -16.61
N TRP A 313 11.87 10.53 -15.98
CA TRP A 313 11.71 10.19 -14.57
C TRP A 313 11.41 8.71 -14.41
N GLU A 314 12.33 7.96 -13.84
CA GLU A 314 12.22 6.50 -13.71
C GLU A 314 11.94 6.07 -12.28
N GLY A 315 11.41 4.87 -12.11
CA GLY A 315 11.08 4.17 -10.89
C GLY A 315 11.55 2.73 -10.98
N GLU A 316 11.89 2.10 -9.85
CA GLU A 316 12.42 0.72 -9.82
C GLU A 316 11.51 -0.27 -9.10
N TYR A 317 10.61 0.22 -8.23
CA TYR A 317 9.85 -0.64 -7.34
C TYR A 317 8.53 0.00 -6.88
N SER A 318 7.39 -0.61 -7.17
CA SER A 318 6.06 -0.02 -6.89
C SER A 318 5.19 -0.78 -5.88
N GLY A 319 5.65 -1.92 -5.34
CA GLY A 319 4.84 -2.80 -4.48
C GLY A 319 3.66 -3.50 -5.18
N ALA A 320 3.24 -3.03 -6.36
CA ALA A 320 2.06 -3.49 -7.07
C ALA A 320 2.04 -5.00 -7.30
N SER A 321 0.87 -5.62 -7.25
CA SER A 321 0.73 -7.07 -7.32
C SER A 321 0.24 -7.51 -8.70
N TYR A 322 1.04 -8.31 -9.40
CA TYR A 322 0.75 -8.79 -10.75
C TYR A 322 0.70 -10.31 -10.83
N PRO A 323 -0.12 -10.89 -11.71
CA PRO A 323 -0.20 -12.35 -11.85
C PRO A 323 0.87 -12.96 -12.76
N PHE A 324 1.54 -12.14 -13.58
CA PHE A 324 2.60 -12.61 -14.50
C PHE A 324 3.70 -11.55 -14.65
N PRO A 325 4.95 -11.94 -14.96
CA PRO A 325 6.05 -11.01 -15.19
C PRO A 325 6.04 -10.50 -16.63
N GLY A 326 6.24 -9.20 -16.84
CA GLY A 326 6.36 -8.62 -18.17
C GLY A 326 6.09 -7.13 -18.16
N ARG A 327 5.65 -6.58 -19.31
CA ARG A 327 5.19 -5.19 -19.42
C ARG A 327 3.69 -5.11 -19.20
N ILE A 328 3.26 -4.15 -18.38
CA ILE A 328 1.88 -3.91 -17.99
C ILE A 328 1.50 -2.49 -18.43
N ASP A 329 0.86 -2.37 -19.60
CA ASP A 329 0.61 -1.08 -20.25
C ASP A 329 -0.41 -0.20 -19.52
N GLY A 330 0.01 0.97 -19.07
CA GLY A 330 -0.85 1.91 -18.39
C GLY A 330 -1.43 1.41 -17.07
N SER A 331 -0.65 0.64 -16.31
CA SER A 331 -0.96 0.24 -14.94
C SER A 331 -0.93 1.41 -13.98
N GLY A 332 -0.01 2.36 -14.17
CA GLY A 332 0.23 3.49 -13.27
C GLY A 332 -0.45 4.79 -13.71
N GLY A 333 -1.06 5.52 -12.77
CA GLY A 333 -1.58 6.88 -12.99
C GLY A 333 -3.03 6.95 -13.49
N LYS A 334 -3.54 8.19 -13.64
CA LYS A 334 -4.89 8.50 -14.14
C LYS A 334 -4.80 9.22 -15.49
N GLY A 335 -5.86 9.09 -16.30
CA GLY A 335 -6.05 9.92 -17.50
C GLY A 335 -5.13 9.56 -18.68
N ARG A 336 -4.63 10.58 -19.40
CA ARG A 336 -3.75 10.43 -20.57
C ARG A 336 -2.29 10.11 -20.19
N PHE A 337 -1.91 10.32 -18.93
CA PHE A 337 -0.58 10.02 -18.40
C PHE A 337 -0.54 8.65 -17.70
N ARG A 338 -1.11 7.64 -18.37
CA ARG A 338 -0.98 6.26 -17.93
C ARG A 338 0.42 5.78 -18.24
N LYS A 339 1.00 5.03 -17.30
CA LYS A 339 2.40 4.64 -17.32
C LYS A 339 2.49 3.14 -17.28
N ASP A 340 3.41 2.65 -18.09
CA ASP A 340 3.65 1.23 -18.15
C ASP A 340 4.56 0.86 -17.00
N GLU A 341 4.29 -0.32 -16.46
CA GLU A 341 5.15 -0.94 -15.49
C GLU A 341 5.78 -2.19 -16.07
N ARG A 342 7.01 -2.49 -15.66
CA ARG A 342 7.78 -3.60 -16.17
C ARG A 342 8.29 -4.44 -15.02
N ILE A 343 8.22 -5.76 -15.20
CA ILE A 343 8.81 -6.76 -14.31
C ILE A 343 9.84 -7.55 -15.13
N PRO A 344 11.02 -6.97 -15.43
CA PRO A 344 11.87 -7.52 -16.48
C PRO A 344 12.65 -8.77 -16.08
N ARG A 345 13.05 -8.91 -14.80
CA ARG A 345 13.81 -10.08 -14.33
C ARG A 345 13.54 -10.37 -12.86
N ILE A 346 13.11 -11.58 -12.54
CA ILE A 346 12.94 -12.00 -11.15
C ILE A 346 14.30 -12.29 -10.53
N SER A 347 14.57 -11.66 -9.39
CA SER A 347 15.81 -11.79 -8.64
C SER A 347 15.64 -12.46 -7.28
N ARG A 348 14.40 -12.53 -6.77
CA ARG A 348 14.08 -13.20 -5.50
C ARG A 348 12.73 -13.90 -5.59
N TRP A 349 12.69 -15.08 -4.97
CA TRP A 349 11.49 -15.89 -4.76
C TRP A 349 11.31 -16.09 -3.27
N ILE A 350 10.08 -15.95 -2.78
CA ILE A 350 9.72 -16.26 -1.39
C ILE A 350 8.50 -17.17 -1.44
N HIS A 351 8.63 -18.37 -0.90
CA HIS A 351 7.54 -19.34 -0.91
C HIS A 351 6.48 -18.92 0.12
N ALA A 352 5.22 -19.25 -0.12
CA ALA A 352 4.10 -18.97 0.78
C ALA A 352 4.37 -19.37 2.24
N ASN A 353 5.04 -20.50 2.45
CA ASN A 353 5.39 -21.02 3.78
C ASN A 353 6.52 -20.25 4.49
N ASP A 354 7.22 -19.36 3.80
CA ASP A 354 8.31 -18.55 4.35
C ASP A 354 7.81 -17.21 4.90
N PHE A 355 6.52 -16.90 4.74
CA PHE A 355 5.92 -15.70 5.28
C PHE A 355 5.32 -15.95 6.66
N GLN A 356 5.57 -15.03 7.58
CA GLN A 356 4.73 -14.85 8.76
C GLN A 356 3.36 -14.34 8.31
N ILE A 357 2.28 -14.96 8.79
CA ILE A 357 0.91 -14.49 8.54
C ILE A 357 0.37 -13.85 9.81
N ILE A 358 -0.19 -12.65 9.67
CA ILE A 358 -0.84 -11.89 10.74
C ILE A 358 -2.31 -11.73 10.35
N LEU A 359 -3.24 -12.20 11.18
CA LEU A 359 -4.66 -12.00 10.93
C LEU A 359 -5.05 -10.55 11.22
N LEU A 360 -5.83 -9.95 10.32
CA LEU A 360 -6.41 -8.62 10.49
C LEU A 360 -7.91 -8.75 10.77
N PRO A 361 -8.33 -8.50 12.01
CA PRO A 361 -9.75 -8.46 12.36
C PRO A 361 -10.43 -7.22 11.77
N GLU A 362 -11.75 -7.15 11.87
CA GLU A 362 -12.44 -5.88 11.64
C GLU A 362 -12.01 -4.85 12.71
N PRO A 363 -11.63 -3.62 12.33
CA PRO A 363 -11.06 -2.65 13.26
C PRO A 363 -12.00 -2.31 14.43
N GLU A 364 -13.31 -2.38 14.22
CA GLU A 364 -14.34 -2.17 15.24
C GLU A 364 -14.45 -3.28 16.28
N ASN A 365 -14.00 -4.50 15.97
CA ASN A 365 -14.15 -5.67 16.83
C ASN A 365 -12.87 -5.99 17.62
N LEU A 366 -11.75 -5.35 17.27
CA LEU A 366 -10.45 -5.59 17.89
C LEU A 366 -10.35 -4.99 19.31
N ASP A 367 -9.96 -5.81 20.28
CA ASP A 367 -9.57 -5.36 21.61
C ASP A 367 -8.13 -4.82 21.60
N TYR A 368 -7.99 -3.51 21.36
CA TYR A 368 -6.70 -2.83 21.31
C TYR A 368 -5.95 -2.81 22.64
N LYS A 369 -6.59 -3.15 23.78
CA LYS A 369 -5.85 -3.31 25.04
C LYS A 369 -5.06 -4.61 25.05
N LYS A 370 -5.61 -5.66 24.43
CA LYS A 370 -4.92 -6.95 24.24
C LYS A 370 -3.99 -6.95 23.04
N HIS A 371 -4.31 -6.15 22.02
CA HIS A 371 -3.56 -6.03 20.77
C HIS A 371 -3.11 -4.59 20.47
N PRO A 372 -2.34 -3.95 21.37
CA PRO A 372 -1.87 -2.58 21.16
C PRO A 372 -1.02 -2.43 19.90
N GLU A 373 -0.30 -3.47 19.49
CA GLU A 373 0.51 -3.54 18.26
C GLU A 373 -0.31 -3.37 16.97
N LEU A 374 -1.63 -3.56 17.04
CA LEU A 374 -2.57 -3.38 15.92
C LEU A 374 -3.34 -2.07 15.99
N SER A 375 -3.05 -1.16 16.95
CA SER A 375 -3.72 0.14 17.10
C SER A 375 -3.76 0.99 15.84
N TRP A 376 -2.79 0.82 14.96
CA TRP A 376 -2.72 1.48 13.66
C TRP A 376 -3.90 1.12 12.75
N LEU A 377 -4.58 -0.01 12.96
CA LEU A 377 -5.65 -0.49 12.09
C LEU A 377 -6.86 0.47 12.12
N GLN A 378 -7.25 0.96 13.29
CA GLN A 378 -8.38 1.89 13.44
C GLN A 378 -8.02 3.37 13.26
N LEU A 379 -6.82 3.85 13.59
CA LEU A 379 -6.52 5.30 13.47
C LEU A 379 -6.30 5.74 12.01
N ASP A 380 -6.87 6.85 11.48
CA ASP A 380 -6.58 7.35 10.11
C ASP A 380 -5.09 7.76 9.97
N PHE A 381 -4.23 6.80 9.62
CA PHE A 381 -2.79 6.82 9.85
C PHE A 381 -1.99 6.55 8.56
N TYR A 382 -0.92 7.32 8.37
CA TYR A 382 -0.07 7.25 7.19
C TYR A 382 1.18 6.44 7.53
N SER A 383 1.41 5.36 6.79
CA SER A 383 2.46 4.36 7.06
C SER A 383 3.82 4.77 6.50
N GLY A 384 4.30 5.95 6.91
CA GLY A 384 5.54 6.55 6.44
C GLY A 384 5.48 8.07 6.59
N ASN A 385 6.57 8.75 6.23
CA ASN A 385 6.63 10.19 6.23
C ASN A 385 5.49 10.79 5.41
N TRP A 386 4.81 11.76 6.00
CA TRP A 386 3.66 12.43 5.40
C TRP A 386 3.94 12.95 4.00
N THR A 387 5.15 13.47 3.77
CA THR A 387 5.60 13.96 2.47
C THR A 387 6.94 13.38 2.15
N SER A 388 7.08 12.88 0.93
CA SER A 388 8.36 12.54 0.33
C SER A 388 8.82 13.73 -0.54
N PRO A 389 9.64 14.67 -0.02
CA PRO A 389 10.41 15.55 -0.91
C PRO A 389 11.35 14.62 -1.66
N PRO A 390 11.19 14.37 -2.98
CA PRO A 390 11.19 15.37 -4.04
C PRO A 390 10.58 14.83 -5.35
N ASN A 391 9.41 14.16 -5.28
CA ASN A 391 8.79 13.75 -6.55
C ASN A 391 8.65 15.00 -7.42
N HIS A 392 8.95 14.85 -8.71
CA HIS A 392 8.87 15.95 -9.67
C HIS A 392 7.60 16.78 -9.42
N PHE A 393 7.65 18.11 -9.49
CA PHE A 393 6.54 18.97 -9.04
C PHE A 393 5.17 18.57 -9.64
N ILE A 394 5.15 18.10 -10.91
CA ILE A 394 3.97 17.55 -11.59
C ILE A 394 3.36 16.34 -10.85
N LEU A 395 4.18 15.48 -10.26
CA LEU A 395 3.73 14.38 -9.40
C LEU A 395 3.27 14.89 -8.03
N SER A 396 3.94 15.93 -7.51
CA SER A 396 3.56 16.60 -6.25
C SER A 396 2.16 17.20 -6.28
N ILE A 397 1.78 17.84 -7.39
CA ILE A 397 0.42 18.38 -7.57
C ILE A 397 -0.63 17.29 -7.79
N ALA A 398 -0.23 16.08 -8.21
CA ALA A 398 -1.13 14.97 -8.47
C ALA A 398 -1.57 14.18 -7.22
N ALA A 399 -1.38 14.75 -6.02
CA ALA A 399 -1.74 14.17 -4.72
C ALA A 399 -1.16 12.77 -4.46
N SER A 400 -0.07 12.41 -5.12
CA SER A 400 0.52 11.08 -5.06
C SER A 400 1.70 10.99 -4.08
N ASN A 401 2.23 12.11 -3.58
CA ASN A 401 3.47 12.16 -2.76
C ASN A 401 3.34 11.84 -1.27
N ILE A 402 2.19 11.34 -0.84
CA ILE A 402 1.95 11.04 0.56
C ILE A 402 2.14 9.54 0.80
N ALA A 403 2.69 9.18 1.96
CA ALA A 403 2.70 7.80 2.41
C ALA A 403 1.29 7.19 2.34
N PRO A 404 1.16 5.87 2.13
CA PRO A 404 -0.15 5.24 2.03
C PRO A 404 -0.88 5.27 3.39
N LEU A 405 -2.20 5.39 3.33
CA LEU A 405 -3.07 4.99 4.44
C LEU A 405 -2.98 3.48 4.67
N GLN A 406 -3.21 3.04 5.90
CA GLN A 406 -3.27 1.62 6.21
C GLN A 406 -4.51 0.93 5.61
N PRO A 407 -4.50 -0.42 5.47
CA PRO A 407 -5.55 -1.23 4.84
C PRO A 407 -6.99 -0.85 5.17
N ALA A 408 -7.37 -0.81 6.44
CA ALA A 408 -8.74 -0.55 6.89
C ALA A 408 -9.28 0.86 6.56
N ARG A 409 -8.41 1.79 6.17
CA ARG A 409 -8.77 3.14 5.73
C ARG A 409 -8.70 3.30 4.22
N LYS A 410 -8.28 2.25 3.50
CA LYS A 410 -8.35 2.19 2.04
C LYS A 410 -9.77 1.84 1.60
N THR A 411 -10.16 2.41 0.47
CA THR A 411 -11.47 2.18 -0.13
C THR A 411 -11.68 0.74 -0.62
N THR A 412 -10.61 -0.04 -0.72
CA THR A 412 -10.64 -1.46 -1.12
C THR A 412 -10.75 -2.42 0.05
N TRP A 413 -10.77 -1.92 1.30
CA TRP A 413 -11.18 -2.73 2.45
C TRP A 413 -12.57 -3.30 2.19
N ASN A 414 -12.74 -4.60 2.43
CA ASN A 414 -13.95 -5.38 2.14
C ASN A 414 -14.45 -5.24 0.70
N ASN A 415 -13.53 -4.98 -0.24
CA ASN A 415 -13.84 -4.74 -1.66
C ASN A 415 -14.89 -3.63 -1.89
N ARG A 416 -15.02 -2.66 -0.97
CA ARG A 416 -16.13 -1.67 -0.95
C ARG A 416 -16.20 -0.79 -2.18
N ILE A 417 -15.06 -0.37 -2.73
CA ILE A 417 -15.01 0.41 -3.96
C ILE A 417 -14.37 -0.44 -5.05
N PRO A 418 -15.16 -0.95 -6.02
CA PRO A 418 -14.58 -1.64 -7.16
C PRO A 418 -13.68 -0.64 -7.90
N LYS A 419 -12.38 -0.88 -7.82
CA LYS A 419 -11.39 -0.26 -8.70
C LYS A 419 -11.77 -0.58 -10.15
N ALA A 420 -11.29 0.18 -11.13
CA ALA A 420 -11.62 -0.14 -12.52
C ALA A 420 -10.95 -1.45 -12.91
N LEU A 421 -11.73 -2.42 -13.39
CA LEU A 421 -11.19 -3.66 -13.98
C LEU A 421 -10.26 -3.27 -15.13
N TRP A 422 -9.05 -3.79 -15.10
CA TRP A 422 -8.05 -3.43 -16.07
C TRP A 422 -8.09 -4.36 -17.27
N ASN A 423 -8.68 -3.86 -18.36
CA ASN A 423 -8.92 -4.63 -19.58
C ASN A 423 -7.82 -4.43 -20.65
N ARG A 424 -6.72 -3.73 -20.32
CA ARG A 424 -5.62 -3.45 -21.27
C ARG A 424 -4.46 -4.45 -21.18
N TYR A 425 -4.70 -5.59 -20.54
CA TYR A 425 -3.68 -6.61 -20.35
C TYR A 425 -3.36 -7.33 -21.65
N LYS A 426 -2.18 -7.11 -22.21
CA LYS A 426 -1.70 -7.82 -23.41
C LYS A 426 -0.88 -9.04 -22.99
N LYS A 427 -1.37 -10.22 -23.37
CA LYS A 427 -0.76 -11.51 -23.00
C LYS A 427 0.58 -11.81 -23.66
N SER A 428 0.80 -11.26 -24.86
CA SER A 428 2.01 -11.48 -25.67
C SER A 428 3.31 -11.07 -25.00
N ASP A 429 3.24 -10.20 -23.99
CA ASP A 429 4.41 -9.56 -23.40
C ASP A 429 4.96 -10.34 -22.18
N PHE A 430 4.38 -11.49 -21.87
CA PHE A 430 4.76 -12.31 -20.71
C PHE A 430 5.74 -13.41 -21.09
N GLN A 431 6.83 -13.48 -20.33
CA GLN A 431 7.76 -14.59 -20.40
C GLN A 431 7.35 -15.62 -19.35
N LYS A 432 7.31 -16.90 -19.74
CA LYS A 432 7.14 -17.99 -18.79
C LYS A 432 8.32 -17.95 -17.80
N PRO A 433 8.09 -17.73 -16.50
CA PRO A 433 9.19 -17.61 -15.55
C PRO A 433 9.83 -18.98 -15.28
N SER A 434 11.13 -18.97 -15.03
CA SER A 434 11.82 -20.12 -14.44
C SER A 434 11.64 -20.09 -12.93
N LEU A 435 10.95 -21.10 -12.38
CA LEU A 435 10.64 -21.19 -10.96
C LEU A 435 11.77 -21.89 -10.19
N PRO A 436 11.91 -21.64 -8.87
CA PRO A 436 12.88 -22.34 -8.04
C PRO A 436 12.71 -23.87 -8.09
N LYS A 437 13.83 -24.59 -8.02
CA LYS A 437 13.83 -26.06 -7.95
C LYS A 437 13.01 -26.51 -6.73
N GLY A 438 12.10 -27.45 -6.96
CA GLY A 438 11.24 -28.03 -5.91
C GLY A 438 9.90 -27.32 -5.71
N TRP A 439 9.66 -26.16 -6.33
CA TRP A 439 8.33 -25.55 -6.33
C TRP A 439 7.39 -26.35 -7.24
N LYS A 440 6.33 -26.94 -6.66
CA LYS A 440 5.34 -27.72 -7.39
C LYS A 440 4.35 -26.78 -8.05
N VAL A 441 4.34 -26.72 -9.38
CA VAL A 441 3.33 -25.93 -10.11
C VAL A 441 2.04 -26.72 -10.23
N LEU A 442 0.94 -26.17 -9.72
CA LEU A 442 -0.40 -26.73 -9.86
C LEU A 442 -1.10 -26.23 -11.13
N SER A 443 -0.83 -24.99 -11.51
CA SER A 443 -1.33 -24.36 -12.72
C SER A 443 -0.33 -23.34 -13.22
N TRP A 444 -0.11 -23.29 -14.53
CA TRP A 444 0.65 -22.20 -15.16
C TRP A 444 -0.24 -21.00 -15.49
N GLY A 445 -1.55 -21.10 -15.24
CA GLY A 445 -2.52 -20.19 -15.82
C GLY A 445 -2.62 -20.31 -17.34
N ILE A 446 -3.62 -19.65 -17.92
CA ILE A 446 -3.86 -19.72 -19.36
C ILE A 446 -2.97 -18.70 -20.09
N PHE A 447 -1.75 -19.11 -20.44
CA PHE A 447 -0.90 -18.47 -21.46
C PHE A 447 -1.34 -18.89 -22.87
N LYS A 448 -2.62 -18.73 -23.22
CA LYS A 448 -3.04 -18.89 -24.63
C LYS A 448 -3.04 -17.52 -25.29
N ASN A 449 -2.25 -17.42 -26.36
CA ASN A 449 -2.26 -16.32 -27.32
C ASN A 449 -3.65 -16.12 -27.89
#